data_AF-A0A955Q6K0-F1
#
_entry.id   AF-A0A955Q6K0-F1
#
_cell.length_a   1.000
_cell.length_b   1.000
_cell.length_c   1.000
_cell.angle_alpha   90.00
_cell.angle_beta   90.00
_cell.angle_gamma   90.00
#
_symmetry.space_group_name_H-M   'P 1'
#
loop_
_entity.id
_entity.type
_entity.pdbx_description
1 polymer ?
#
loop_
_entity_poly.entity_id
_entity_poly.type
_entity_poly.pdbx_seq_one_letter_code
_entity_poly.pdbx_strand_id
1 'polypeptide(L)'
;YDSRHGVGGTYRYLPRKLSTLSNDMDDITNQVVIPRPKIHESVFQRIAKGVDGYAPFILPERYAVVTASGAIVDPSNPQQGSSSINEHPTQATDRVNRQEKIWNLVWWKRVAYFTSILVVIALLAFPLFRPTTVACEGPICALAPVVGGVGMFLPDFLGVWLDAFQSHPGTFSFLLSLLAILLAIGGRLQIRIVDEMRKIWTLIIGNPGSPTTIQPPPSDVLFRFRTHPLYQGCFKLMKRVVLPTVIGVLAALALLEGLSQGLFSMMSSAGLVCSGTNPKPQLDILEKGHFPINSLCWASNAMLKEGKRYQITLTIDGKDKWHDGNVPLIGVGGFKWEKMTLPMYSALLIRRHVSKPWFKPIARIGEMGSDEYPLNPSDQSIPGPKTDTLLVAEITARRDGELFLFVNDAVLPVPRSWQMFYDNNKGTALVTVHPLTEEIY
;
A
#
# COMPACT_ATOMS: atom_id res chain seq x y z
N TYR A 1 -21.66 -15.96 9.53
CA TYR A 1 -21.05 -14.79 8.86
C TYR A 1 -19.81 -14.37 9.64
N ASP A 2 -18.64 -14.39 9.02
CA ASP A 2 -17.41 -13.86 9.61
C ASP A 2 -16.85 -12.76 8.71
N SER A 3 -17.02 -11.52 9.16
CA SER A 3 -16.53 -10.29 8.53
C SER A 3 -15.03 -10.26 8.24
N ARG A 4 -14.27 -11.26 8.72
CA ARG A 4 -12.81 -11.35 8.59
C ARG A 4 -12.34 -12.49 7.68
N HIS A 5 -13.23 -13.10 6.90
CA HIS A 5 -12.83 -14.03 5.84
C HIS A 5 -12.18 -13.31 4.66
N GLY A 6 -11.25 -13.99 3.99
CA GLY A 6 -10.55 -13.48 2.80
C GLY A 6 -9.78 -12.18 3.08
N VAL A 7 -10.03 -11.15 2.25
CA VAL A 7 -9.38 -9.84 2.34
C VAL A 7 -9.69 -9.12 3.67
N GLY A 8 -10.83 -9.42 4.31
CA GLY A 8 -11.18 -8.93 5.64
C GLY A 8 -10.23 -9.40 6.76
N GLY A 9 -9.40 -10.41 6.50
CA GLY A 9 -8.34 -10.86 7.40
C GLY A 9 -7.20 -9.85 7.59
N THR A 10 -7.08 -8.88 6.67
CA THR A 10 -6.13 -7.75 6.80
C THR A 10 -6.59 -6.73 7.84
N TYR A 11 -7.87 -6.73 8.22
CA TYR A 11 -8.38 -5.86 9.28
C TYR A 11 -7.69 -6.16 10.61
N ARG A 12 -7.43 -5.09 11.38
CA ARG A 12 -6.67 -5.15 12.63
C ARG A 12 -7.18 -6.22 13.59
N TYR A 13 -6.37 -7.26 13.81
CA TYR A 13 -6.66 -8.27 14.83
C TYR A 13 -6.33 -7.74 16.24
N LEU A 14 -7.29 -7.04 16.85
CA LEU A 14 -7.17 -6.53 18.21
C LEU A 14 -8.43 -6.78 19.04
N PRO A 15 -8.63 -8.01 19.55
CA PRO A 15 -9.67 -8.27 20.54
C PRO A 15 -9.51 -7.33 21.74
N ARG A 16 -10.63 -6.78 22.22
CA ARG A 16 -10.67 -5.79 23.31
C ARG A 16 -11.19 -6.47 24.57
N LYS A 17 -10.42 -6.43 25.67
CA LYS A 17 -10.89 -6.86 27.00
C LYS A 17 -11.99 -5.88 27.44
N LEU A 18 -13.17 -6.38 27.80
CA LEU A 18 -14.25 -5.52 28.29
C LEU A 18 -13.85 -4.79 29.56
N SER A 19 -13.06 -5.42 30.43
CA SER A 19 -12.52 -4.78 31.64
C SER A 19 -11.67 -3.55 31.33
N THR A 20 -10.86 -3.59 30.27
CA THR A 20 -10.07 -2.41 29.82
C THR A 20 -10.97 -1.34 29.22
N LEU A 21 -11.98 -1.71 28.45
CA LEU A 21 -12.92 -0.75 27.86
C LEU A 21 -13.82 -0.08 28.91
N SER A 22 -14.13 -0.80 29.97
CA SER A 22 -14.98 -0.34 31.07
C SER A 22 -14.22 0.50 32.09
N ASN A 23 -12.93 0.71 31.88
CA ASN A 23 -12.06 1.49 32.76
C ASN A 23 -10.97 2.20 31.94
N ASP A 24 -11.34 2.81 30.80
CA ASP A 24 -10.42 3.56 29.95
C ASP A 24 -10.32 5.00 30.46
N MET A 25 -9.31 5.26 31.28
CA MET A 25 -9.05 6.57 31.90
C MET A 25 -7.96 7.36 31.17
N ASP A 26 -7.48 6.83 30.06
CA ASP A 26 -6.26 7.31 29.41
C ASP A 26 -6.48 8.61 28.63
N ASP A 27 -7.71 8.86 28.19
CA ASP A 27 -8.12 10.10 27.54
C ASP A 27 -8.77 11.02 28.57
N ILE A 28 -8.10 12.12 28.89
CA ILE A 28 -8.57 13.11 29.88
C ILE A 28 -9.91 13.73 29.45
N THR A 29 -10.18 13.78 28.14
CA THR A 29 -11.41 14.37 27.59
C THR A 29 -12.56 13.38 27.48
N ASN A 30 -12.29 12.07 27.55
CA ASN A 30 -13.29 11.03 27.36
C ASN A 30 -13.00 9.78 28.20
N GLN A 31 -13.06 9.94 29.52
CA GLN A 31 -12.86 8.85 30.47
C GLN A 31 -14.09 7.94 30.53
N VAL A 32 -13.87 6.63 30.56
CA VAL A 32 -14.93 5.61 30.65
C VAL A 32 -14.77 4.79 31.92
N VAL A 33 -15.76 4.84 32.79
CA VAL A 33 -15.82 4.07 34.04
C VAL A 33 -17.16 3.36 34.15
N ILE A 34 -17.14 2.05 33.97
CA ILE A 34 -18.29 1.17 34.09
C ILE A 34 -17.91 0.05 35.07
N PRO A 35 -18.15 0.23 36.38
CA PRO A 35 -17.72 -0.72 37.41
C PRO A 35 -18.30 -2.12 37.20
N ARG A 36 -19.50 -2.21 36.61
CA ARG A 36 -20.21 -3.45 36.36
C ARG A 36 -20.83 -3.46 34.97
N PRO A 37 -20.13 -4.03 33.96
CA PRO A 37 -20.66 -4.14 32.61
C PRO A 37 -21.93 -4.99 32.57
N LYS A 38 -22.90 -4.58 31.75
CA LYS A 38 -24.17 -5.28 31.55
C LYS A 38 -24.09 -6.10 30.26
N ILE A 39 -24.38 -7.40 30.34
CA ILE A 39 -24.32 -8.35 29.22
C ILE A 39 -25.72 -8.92 29.01
N HIS A 40 -26.23 -8.87 27.78
CA HIS A 40 -27.55 -9.41 27.48
C HIS A 40 -27.56 -10.95 27.54
N GLU A 41 -28.64 -11.55 28.06
CA GLU A 41 -28.76 -13.00 28.27
C GLU A 41 -28.59 -13.84 26.99
N SER A 42 -28.88 -13.27 25.83
CA SER A 42 -28.71 -13.92 24.53
C SER A 42 -27.24 -14.31 24.25
N VAL A 43 -26.27 -13.61 24.85
CA VAL A 43 -24.85 -14.00 24.81
C VAL A 43 -24.68 -15.41 25.38
N PHE A 44 -25.23 -15.66 26.57
CA PHE A 44 -25.09 -16.94 27.27
C PHE A 44 -25.92 -18.04 26.62
N GLN A 45 -27.11 -17.71 26.10
CA GLN A 45 -27.88 -18.65 25.27
C GLN A 45 -27.07 -19.11 24.05
N ARG A 46 -26.31 -18.22 23.40
CA ARG A 46 -25.45 -18.60 22.26
C ARG A 46 -24.26 -19.45 22.67
N ILE A 47 -23.67 -19.16 23.83
CA ILE A 47 -22.59 -19.99 24.40
C ILE A 47 -23.12 -21.40 24.68
N ALA A 48 -24.27 -21.50 25.34
CA ALA A 48 -24.91 -22.77 25.69
C ALA A 48 -25.33 -23.57 24.45
N LYS A 49 -25.93 -22.92 23.45
CA LYS A 49 -26.31 -23.59 22.18
C LYS A 49 -25.11 -23.91 21.28
N GLY A 50 -23.94 -23.31 21.54
CA GLY A 50 -22.73 -23.52 20.73
C GLY A 50 -22.83 -23.04 19.28
N VAL A 51 -23.80 -22.19 18.94
CA VAL A 51 -24.05 -21.69 17.58
C VAL A 51 -22.81 -20.95 17.05
N ASP A 52 -22.38 -21.27 15.82
CA ASP A 52 -21.25 -20.63 15.12
C ASP A 52 -19.92 -20.61 15.87
N GLY A 53 -19.65 -21.57 16.76
CA GLY A 53 -18.40 -21.53 17.53
C GLY A 53 -18.39 -20.43 18.61
N TYR A 54 -19.54 -19.85 18.99
CA TYR A 54 -19.56 -18.67 19.84
C TYR A 54 -19.04 -18.96 21.26
N ALA A 55 -17.83 -18.50 21.56
CA ALA A 55 -17.16 -18.64 22.85
C ALA A 55 -16.35 -17.36 23.18
N PRO A 56 -16.98 -16.34 23.78
CA PRO A 56 -16.31 -15.07 24.05
C PRO A 56 -15.27 -15.22 25.18
N PHE A 57 -14.06 -14.71 24.94
CA PHE A 57 -12.95 -14.69 25.91
C PHE A 57 -12.68 -13.28 26.48
N ILE A 58 -13.56 -12.32 26.20
CA ILE A 58 -13.41 -10.91 26.54
C ILE A 58 -14.21 -10.49 27.78
N LEU A 59 -15.08 -11.36 28.30
CA LEU A 59 -15.97 -11.04 29.41
C LEU A 59 -15.17 -10.80 30.71
N PRO A 60 -15.50 -9.75 31.49
CA PRO A 60 -14.81 -9.45 32.74
C PRO A 60 -15.12 -10.51 33.82
N GLU A 61 -14.45 -10.42 34.95
CA GLU A 61 -14.78 -11.24 36.13
C GLU A 61 -16.18 -10.90 36.64
N ARG A 62 -16.46 -9.61 36.84
CA ARG A 62 -17.73 -9.11 37.37
C ARG A 62 -18.56 -8.47 36.27
N TYR A 63 -19.81 -8.90 36.13
CA TYR A 63 -20.80 -8.33 35.21
C TYR A 63 -22.22 -8.51 35.75
N ALA A 64 -23.20 -7.85 35.12
CA ALA A 64 -24.62 -8.11 35.32
C ALA A 64 -25.22 -8.71 34.05
N VAL A 65 -26.29 -9.49 34.19
CA VAL A 65 -27.03 -10.02 33.05
C VAL A 65 -28.32 -9.23 32.86
N VAL A 66 -28.59 -8.79 31.63
CA VAL A 66 -29.85 -8.17 31.26
C VAL A 66 -30.70 -9.22 30.55
N THR A 67 -31.85 -9.54 31.13
CA THR A 67 -32.82 -10.49 30.57
C THR A 67 -33.63 -9.86 29.44
N ALA A 68 -34.34 -10.66 28.64
CA ALA A 68 -35.23 -10.16 27.58
C ALA A 68 -36.38 -9.28 28.12
N SER A 69 -36.77 -9.44 29.39
CA SER A 69 -37.75 -8.57 30.05
C SER A 69 -37.17 -7.24 30.52
N GLY A 70 -35.86 -7.03 30.36
CA GLY A 70 -35.13 -5.85 30.83
C GLY A 70 -34.68 -5.93 32.29
N ALA A 71 -35.00 -7.01 33.02
CA ALA A 71 -34.53 -7.19 34.39
C ALA A 71 -33.01 -7.39 34.42
N ILE A 72 -32.35 -6.76 35.40
CA ILE A 72 -30.91 -6.85 35.64
C ILE A 72 -30.68 -7.83 36.78
N VAL A 73 -29.99 -8.92 36.51
CA VAL A 73 -29.75 -10.01 37.45
C VAL A 73 -28.26 -10.21 37.71
N ASP A 74 -27.94 -10.63 38.93
CA ASP A 74 -26.60 -11.01 39.32
C ASP A 74 -26.35 -12.50 39.01
N PRO A 75 -25.40 -12.85 38.12
CA PRO A 75 -25.08 -14.26 37.83
C PRO A 75 -24.69 -15.06 39.08
N SER A 76 -24.18 -14.37 40.11
CA SER A 76 -23.77 -15.00 41.37
C SER A 76 -24.91 -15.25 42.34
N ASN A 77 -26.12 -14.73 42.07
CA ASN A 77 -27.29 -14.91 42.92
C ASN A 77 -28.35 -15.79 42.22
N PRO A 78 -28.42 -17.10 42.54
CA PRO A 78 -29.38 -18.02 41.93
C PRO A 78 -30.86 -17.65 42.19
N GLN A 79 -31.13 -16.80 43.19
CA GLN A 79 -32.48 -16.44 43.61
C GLN A 79 -33.07 -15.26 42.82
N GLN A 80 -32.26 -14.52 42.04
CA GLN A 80 -32.68 -13.30 41.34
C GLN A 80 -33.32 -13.52 39.96
N GLY A 81 -33.80 -14.74 39.67
CA GLY A 81 -34.50 -15.08 38.43
C GLY A 81 -33.68 -15.95 37.49
N SER A 82 -34.36 -16.61 36.56
CA SER A 82 -33.79 -17.58 35.61
C SER A 82 -32.94 -16.88 34.54
N SER A 83 -31.77 -16.37 34.88
CA SER A 83 -30.74 -16.15 33.86
C SER A 83 -30.30 -17.49 33.31
N SER A 84 -30.13 -17.57 32.00
CA SER A 84 -29.57 -18.73 31.31
C SER A 84 -28.14 -19.11 31.74
N ILE A 85 -27.53 -18.33 32.63
CA ILE A 85 -26.28 -18.66 33.32
C ILE A 85 -26.37 -18.26 34.80
N ASN A 86 -26.04 -19.21 35.68
CA ASN A 86 -25.72 -18.96 37.08
C ASN A 86 -24.22 -19.21 37.24
N GLU A 87 -23.43 -18.14 37.40
CA GLU A 87 -21.97 -18.22 37.55
C GLU A 87 -21.61 -17.88 39.00
N HIS A 88 -21.17 -18.88 39.76
CA HIS A 88 -20.71 -18.69 41.13
C HIS A 88 -19.46 -17.78 41.15
N PRO A 89 -19.22 -16.94 42.18
CA PRO A 89 -18.04 -16.07 42.24
C PRO A 89 -16.70 -16.80 42.01
N THR A 90 -16.54 -18.00 42.57
CA THR A 90 -15.32 -18.80 42.35
C THR A 90 -15.18 -19.31 40.90
N GLN A 91 -16.28 -19.53 40.18
CA GLN A 91 -16.26 -19.86 38.75
C GLN A 91 -15.83 -18.66 37.91
N ALA A 92 -16.30 -17.46 38.25
CA ALA A 92 -15.91 -16.23 37.57
C ALA A 92 -14.40 -15.97 37.70
N THR A 93 -13.84 -16.09 38.92
CA THR A 93 -12.40 -15.95 39.15
C THR A 93 -11.60 -17.04 38.43
N ASP A 94 -12.01 -18.31 38.51
CA ASP A 94 -11.35 -19.42 37.80
C ASP A 94 -11.37 -19.23 36.28
N ARG A 95 -12.51 -18.79 35.72
CA ARG A 95 -12.64 -18.46 34.30
C ARG A 95 -11.63 -17.41 33.87
N VAL A 96 -11.53 -16.29 34.59
CA VAL A 96 -10.60 -15.20 34.24
C VAL A 96 -9.15 -15.67 34.32
N ASN A 97 -8.79 -16.45 35.33
CA ASN A 97 -7.44 -17.03 35.43
C ASN A 97 -7.14 -17.97 34.25
N ARG A 98 -8.08 -18.82 33.86
CA ARG A 98 -7.93 -19.71 32.69
C ARG A 98 -7.93 -18.95 31.36
N GLN A 99 -8.69 -17.86 31.24
CA GLN A 99 -8.71 -16.99 30.07
C GLN A 99 -7.33 -16.41 29.74
N GLU A 100 -6.43 -16.25 30.72
CA GLU A 100 -5.08 -15.76 30.45
C GLU A 100 -4.26 -16.71 29.57
N LYS A 101 -4.53 -18.03 29.58
CA LYS A 101 -3.95 -18.98 28.59
C LYS A 101 -4.46 -18.69 27.17
N ILE A 102 -5.72 -18.31 27.05
CA ILE A 102 -6.32 -17.92 25.76
C ILE A 102 -5.72 -16.60 25.28
N TRP A 103 -5.46 -15.66 26.18
CA TRP A 103 -4.75 -14.42 25.84
C TRP A 103 -3.32 -14.65 25.37
N ASN A 104 -2.65 -15.74 25.81
CA ASN A 104 -1.37 -16.16 25.24
C ASN A 104 -1.52 -16.66 23.80
N LEU A 105 -2.58 -17.42 23.48
CA LEU A 105 -2.90 -17.80 22.09
C LEU A 105 -3.24 -16.58 21.22
N VAL A 106 -3.99 -15.62 21.76
CA VAL A 106 -4.29 -14.34 21.09
C VAL A 106 -3.01 -13.57 20.79
N TRP A 107 -2.03 -13.59 21.70
CA TRP A 107 -0.74 -12.97 21.47
C TRP A 107 0.02 -13.62 20.31
N TRP A 108 0.09 -14.96 20.25
CA TRP A 108 0.68 -15.66 19.12
C TRP A 108 -0.03 -15.36 17.80
N LYS A 109 -1.36 -15.25 17.83
CA LYS A 109 -2.13 -14.86 16.65
C LYS A 109 -1.80 -13.43 16.21
N ARG A 110 -1.56 -12.50 17.14
CA ARG A 110 -1.07 -11.15 16.81
C ARG A 110 0.31 -11.20 16.19
N VAL A 111 1.23 -12.04 16.68
CA VAL A 111 2.54 -12.24 16.05
C VAL A 111 2.37 -12.70 14.61
N ALA A 112 1.63 -13.79 14.37
CA ALA A 112 1.37 -14.28 13.01
C ALA A 112 0.75 -13.20 12.11
N TYR A 113 -0.20 -12.42 12.64
CA TYR A 113 -0.81 -11.29 11.94
C TYR A 113 0.20 -10.19 11.57
N PHE A 114 0.96 -9.66 12.53
CA PHE A 114 1.93 -8.60 12.26
C PHE A 114 3.09 -9.08 11.37
N THR A 115 3.54 -10.32 11.52
CA THR A 115 4.52 -10.92 10.60
C THR A 115 3.96 -11.03 9.19
N SER A 116 2.68 -11.41 9.02
CA SER A 116 2.06 -11.43 7.69
C SER A 116 2.00 -10.03 7.06
N ILE A 117 1.73 -8.98 7.84
CA ILE A 117 1.81 -7.59 7.38
C ILE A 117 3.23 -7.25 6.93
N LEU A 118 4.26 -7.61 7.69
CA LEU A 118 5.65 -7.36 7.29
C LEU A 118 6.01 -8.07 5.98
N VAL A 119 5.49 -9.29 5.75
CA VAL A 119 5.67 -10.00 4.48
C VAL A 119 4.94 -9.30 3.34
N VAL A 120 3.72 -8.79 3.57
CA VAL A 120 3.01 -7.97 2.58
C VAL A 120 3.77 -6.69 2.27
N ILE A 121 4.30 -5.99 3.29
CA ILE A 121 5.15 -4.82 3.08
C ILE A 121 6.40 -5.19 2.28
N ALA A 122 7.03 -6.34 2.54
CA ALA A 122 8.16 -6.82 1.75
C ALA A 122 7.77 -7.14 0.30
N LEU A 123 6.58 -7.70 0.04
CA LEU A 123 6.08 -7.90 -1.32
C LEU A 123 5.80 -6.57 -2.04
N LEU A 124 5.28 -5.57 -1.34
CA LEU A 124 5.08 -4.22 -1.87
C LEU A 124 6.40 -3.47 -2.10
N ALA A 125 7.38 -3.65 -1.22
CA ALA A 125 8.71 -3.08 -1.34
C ALA A 125 9.65 -3.92 -2.22
N PHE A 126 9.17 -5.00 -2.85
CA PHE A 126 9.99 -5.97 -3.55
C PHE A 126 10.92 -5.36 -4.60
N PRO A 127 10.46 -4.43 -5.48
CA PRO A 127 11.36 -3.81 -6.45
C PRO A 127 12.55 -3.10 -5.80
N LEU A 128 12.42 -2.59 -4.56
CA LEU A 128 13.47 -1.82 -3.88
C LEU A 128 14.66 -2.68 -3.46
N PHE A 129 14.45 -3.94 -3.08
CA PHE A 129 15.52 -4.83 -2.62
C PHE A 129 15.79 -6.00 -3.56
N ARG A 130 14.91 -6.25 -4.55
CA ARG A 130 15.10 -7.18 -5.66
C ARG A 130 14.86 -6.46 -6.99
N PRO A 131 15.90 -5.79 -7.52
CA PRO A 131 15.80 -5.11 -8.79
C PRO A 131 15.27 -5.96 -9.93
N THR A 132 14.56 -5.36 -10.89
CA THR A 132 14.37 -6.02 -12.18
C THR A 132 15.73 -6.24 -12.86
N THR A 133 15.97 -7.47 -13.29
CA THR A 133 17.15 -7.88 -14.07
C THR A 133 16.75 -8.18 -15.51
N VAL A 134 17.71 -8.12 -16.45
CA VAL A 134 17.45 -8.36 -17.88
C VAL A 134 17.04 -9.82 -18.13
N ALA A 135 17.60 -10.75 -17.36
CA ALA A 135 17.26 -12.16 -17.39
C ALA A 135 16.70 -12.61 -16.05
N CYS A 136 15.89 -13.66 -16.07
CA CYS A 136 15.47 -14.33 -14.85
C CYS A 136 16.65 -14.97 -14.14
N GLU A 137 16.71 -14.84 -12.82
CA GLU A 137 17.76 -15.39 -11.98
C GLU A 137 17.23 -16.53 -11.08
N GLY A 138 17.98 -17.64 -11.07
CA GLY A 138 17.80 -18.73 -10.12
C GLY A 138 17.10 -19.98 -10.67
N PRO A 139 16.93 -21.02 -9.83
CA PRO A 139 16.57 -22.37 -10.27
C PRO A 139 15.11 -22.53 -10.70
N ILE A 140 14.23 -21.56 -10.39
CA ILE A 140 12.79 -21.67 -10.66
C ILE A 140 12.29 -20.70 -11.74
N CYS A 141 13.18 -20.31 -12.66
CA CYS A 141 12.83 -19.46 -13.80
C CYS A 141 11.75 -20.04 -14.73
N ALA A 142 11.46 -21.34 -14.64
CA ALA A 142 10.30 -21.96 -15.27
C ALA A 142 8.96 -21.31 -14.88
N LEU A 143 8.88 -20.62 -13.74
CA LEU A 143 7.67 -19.90 -13.31
C LEU A 143 7.53 -18.49 -13.91
N ALA A 144 8.57 -17.93 -14.52
CA ALA A 144 8.54 -16.56 -15.05
C ALA A 144 7.43 -16.35 -16.10
N PRO A 145 7.16 -17.29 -17.05
CA PRO A 145 6.05 -17.14 -18.00
C PRO A 145 4.68 -17.13 -17.33
N VAL A 146 4.51 -17.88 -16.23
CA VAL A 146 3.24 -17.92 -15.47
C VAL A 146 3.00 -16.58 -14.80
N VAL A 147 4.02 -16.01 -14.17
CA VAL A 147 3.94 -14.67 -13.57
C VAL A 147 3.64 -13.63 -14.66
N GLY A 148 4.32 -13.72 -15.81
CA GLY A 148 4.08 -12.79 -16.93
C GLY A 148 2.71 -12.90 -17.57
N GLY A 149 2.12 -14.09 -17.63
CA GLY A 149 0.76 -14.29 -18.12
C GLY A 149 -0.29 -13.52 -17.30
N VAL A 150 -0.07 -13.34 -16.00
CA VAL A 150 -0.96 -12.53 -15.14
C VAL A 150 -0.91 -11.04 -15.52
N GLY A 151 0.23 -10.57 -16.04
CA GLY A 151 0.42 -9.19 -16.46
C GLY A 151 -0.60 -8.69 -17.48
N MET A 152 -1.14 -9.57 -18.32
CA MET A 152 -2.16 -9.23 -19.32
C MET A 152 -3.46 -8.68 -18.70
N PHE A 153 -3.72 -8.97 -17.43
CA PHE A 153 -4.93 -8.56 -16.72
C PHE A 153 -4.66 -7.45 -15.69
N LEU A 154 -3.41 -7.00 -15.58
CA LEU A 154 -2.99 -6.00 -14.60
C LEU A 154 -2.82 -4.62 -15.26
N PRO A 155 -3.15 -3.53 -14.56
CA PRO A 155 -2.84 -2.19 -15.02
C PRO A 155 -1.32 -1.96 -15.19
N ASP A 156 -0.92 -1.18 -16.18
CA ASP A 156 0.48 -0.87 -16.53
C ASP A 156 1.34 -0.40 -15.35
N PHE A 157 0.76 0.33 -14.39
CA PHE A 157 1.53 0.84 -13.25
C PHE A 157 2.10 -0.29 -12.39
N LEU A 158 1.49 -1.49 -12.41
CA LEU A 158 1.98 -2.67 -11.72
C LEU A 158 3.17 -3.34 -12.41
N GLY A 159 3.55 -2.90 -13.61
CA GLY A 159 4.65 -3.46 -14.39
C GLY A 159 5.98 -3.50 -13.62
N VAL A 160 6.24 -2.51 -12.76
CA VAL A 160 7.47 -2.47 -11.94
C VAL A 160 7.56 -3.68 -10.99
N TRP A 161 6.45 -4.07 -10.37
CA TRP A 161 6.40 -5.24 -9.50
C TRP A 161 6.42 -6.53 -10.33
N LEU A 162 5.65 -6.55 -11.42
CA LEU A 162 5.57 -7.71 -12.29
C LEU A 162 6.94 -8.09 -12.86
N ASP A 163 7.66 -7.13 -13.42
CA ASP A 163 9.00 -7.29 -13.97
C ASP A 163 9.96 -7.84 -12.89
N ALA A 164 9.90 -7.29 -11.68
CA ALA A 164 10.74 -7.73 -10.56
C ALA A 164 10.38 -9.16 -10.10
N PHE A 165 9.10 -9.50 -10.01
CA PHE A 165 8.64 -10.86 -9.65
C PHE A 165 9.03 -11.89 -10.71
N GLN A 166 8.93 -11.54 -11.99
CA GLN A 166 9.34 -12.42 -13.10
C GLN A 166 10.84 -12.67 -13.10
N SER A 167 11.65 -11.65 -12.78
CA SER A 167 13.09 -11.78 -12.80
C SER A 167 13.64 -12.48 -11.55
N HIS A 168 12.90 -12.45 -10.43
CA HIS A 168 13.25 -13.09 -9.15
C HIS A 168 12.16 -14.05 -8.60
N PRO A 169 11.71 -15.06 -9.38
CA PRO A 169 10.58 -15.89 -8.99
C PRO A 169 10.84 -16.70 -7.71
N GLY A 170 12.11 -17.03 -7.42
CA GLY A 170 12.54 -17.67 -6.17
C GLY A 170 12.14 -16.91 -4.91
N THR A 171 12.57 -15.64 -4.83
CA THR A 171 12.30 -14.80 -3.66
C THR A 171 10.80 -14.48 -3.57
N PHE A 172 10.15 -14.21 -4.72
CA PHE A 172 8.72 -13.97 -4.77
C PHE A 172 7.92 -15.18 -4.24
N SER A 173 8.21 -16.38 -4.74
CA SER A 173 7.54 -17.62 -4.33
C SER A 173 7.76 -17.93 -2.85
N PHE A 174 8.97 -17.67 -2.33
CA PHE A 174 9.26 -17.81 -0.90
C PHE A 174 8.38 -16.88 -0.05
N LEU A 175 8.33 -15.58 -0.38
CA LEU A 175 7.53 -14.60 0.36
C LEU A 175 6.03 -14.93 0.27
N LEU A 176 5.55 -15.32 -0.90
CA LEU A 176 4.16 -15.72 -1.11
C LEU A 176 3.80 -16.97 -0.30
N SER A 177 4.69 -17.98 -0.27
CA SER A 177 4.51 -19.20 0.51
C SER A 177 4.53 -18.91 2.01
N LEU A 178 5.46 -18.06 2.45
CA LEU A 178 5.54 -17.61 3.84
C LEU A 178 4.25 -16.90 4.27
N LEU A 179 3.71 -16.01 3.41
CA LEU A 179 2.43 -15.36 3.65
C LEU A 179 1.30 -16.38 3.80
N ALA A 180 1.19 -17.34 2.87
CA ALA A 180 0.17 -18.38 2.93
C ALA A 180 0.25 -19.22 4.22
N ILE A 181 1.47 -19.61 4.63
CA ILE A 181 1.72 -20.34 5.88
C ILE A 181 1.29 -19.51 7.10
N LEU A 182 1.64 -18.23 7.16
CA LEU A 182 1.26 -17.34 8.27
C LEU A 182 -0.25 -17.17 8.37
N LEU A 183 -0.95 -17.03 7.23
CA LEU A 183 -2.41 -16.99 7.19
C LEU A 183 -3.03 -18.30 7.70
N ALA A 184 -2.50 -19.45 7.29
CA ALA A 184 -2.94 -20.76 7.77
C ALA A 184 -2.71 -20.93 9.28
N ILE A 185 -1.55 -20.50 9.80
CA ILE A 185 -1.25 -20.48 11.24
C ILE A 185 -2.24 -19.58 11.98
N GLY A 186 -2.52 -18.38 11.47
CA GLY A 186 -3.50 -17.46 12.04
C GLY A 186 -4.91 -18.04 12.11
N GLY A 187 -5.32 -18.79 11.07
CA GLY A 187 -6.57 -19.54 11.04
C GLY A 187 -6.62 -20.67 12.07
N ARG A 188 -5.57 -21.49 12.16
CA ARG A 188 -5.48 -22.56 13.18
C ARG A 188 -5.50 -22.01 14.60
N LEU A 189 -4.80 -20.92 14.87
CA LEU A 189 -4.83 -20.25 16.17
C LEU A 189 -6.22 -19.70 16.50
N GLN A 190 -6.98 -19.21 15.52
CA GLN A 190 -8.36 -18.76 15.74
C GLN A 190 -9.25 -19.90 16.22
N ILE A 191 -9.19 -21.05 15.54
CA ILE A 191 -9.96 -22.24 15.92
C ILE A 191 -9.58 -22.65 17.34
N ARG A 192 -8.28 -22.74 17.63
CA ARG A 192 -7.78 -23.14 18.95
C ARG A 192 -8.21 -22.18 20.07
N ILE A 193 -8.22 -20.87 19.83
CA ILE A 193 -8.72 -19.86 20.79
C ILE A 193 -10.19 -20.12 21.14
N VAL A 194 -11.01 -20.38 20.13
CA VAL A 194 -12.44 -20.65 20.29
C VAL A 194 -12.66 -21.97 21.04
N ASP A 195 -11.94 -23.03 20.66
CA ASP A 195 -12.08 -24.36 21.27
C ASP A 195 -11.67 -24.35 22.75
N GLU A 196 -10.54 -23.71 23.09
CA GLU A 196 -10.11 -23.58 24.48
C GLU A 196 -11.08 -22.73 25.32
N MET A 197 -11.63 -21.65 24.75
CA MET A 197 -12.64 -20.86 25.46
C MET A 197 -13.94 -21.64 25.67
N ARG A 198 -14.34 -22.45 24.68
CA ARG A 198 -15.53 -23.31 24.78
C ARG A 198 -15.40 -24.31 25.91
N LYS A 199 -14.23 -24.95 26.09
CA LYS A 199 -13.97 -25.86 27.22
C LYS A 199 -14.21 -25.19 28.57
N ILE A 200 -13.78 -23.93 28.73
CA ILE A 200 -14.01 -23.17 29.96
C ILE A 200 -15.51 -22.90 30.16
N TRP A 201 -16.21 -22.46 29.11
CA TRP A 201 -17.65 -22.21 29.18
C TRP A 201 -18.48 -23.46 29.48
N THR A 202 -18.13 -24.61 28.91
CA THR A 202 -18.84 -25.87 29.15
C THR A 202 -18.75 -26.32 30.60
N LEU A 203 -17.65 -26.02 31.31
CA LEU A 203 -17.54 -26.32 32.74
C LEU A 203 -18.54 -25.51 33.58
N ILE A 204 -18.72 -24.23 33.24
CA ILE A 204 -19.63 -23.31 33.95
C ILE A 204 -21.08 -23.67 33.65
N ILE A 205 -21.41 -23.87 32.37
CA ILE A 205 -22.78 -24.21 31.94
C ILE A 205 -23.20 -25.59 32.46
N GLY A 206 -22.28 -26.54 32.53
CA GLY A 206 -22.56 -27.88 33.06
C GLY A 206 -22.73 -27.93 34.58
N ASN A 207 -22.24 -26.93 35.32
CA ASN A 207 -22.30 -26.88 36.79
C ASN A 207 -22.78 -25.50 37.28
N PRO A 208 -24.00 -25.08 36.93
CA PRO A 208 -24.47 -23.72 37.18
C PRO A 208 -24.56 -23.43 38.69
N GLY A 209 -23.99 -22.32 39.13
CA GLY A 209 -24.03 -21.85 40.53
C GLY A 209 -23.19 -22.67 41.51
N SER A 210 -22.50 -23.71 41.05
CA SER A 210 -21.67 -24.56 41.92
C SER A 210 -20.29 -23.93 42.18
N PRO A 211 -19.77 -24.01 43.40
CA PRO A 211 -18.40 -23.58 43.67
C PRO A 211 -17.40 -24.46 42.90
N THR A 212 -16.29 -23.86 42.46
CA THR A 212 -15.18 -24.58 41.82
C THR A 212 -13.83 -24.22 42.45
N THR A 213 -12.85 -25.09 42.27
CA THR A 213 -11.47 -24.86 42.70
C THR A 213 -10.79 -23.90 41.74
N ILE A 214 -10.38 -22.73 42.27
CA ILE A 214 -9.71 -21.69 41.49
C ILE A 214 -8.31 -22.15 41.10
N GLN A 215 -8.04 -22.22 39.80
CA GLN A 215 -6.69 -22.39 39.29
C GLN A 215 -5.93 -21.06 39.30
N PRO A 216 -4.63 -21.04 39.62
CA PRO A 216 -3.83 -19.84 39.50
C PRO A 216 -3.71 -19.40 38.02
N PRO A 217 -3.47 -18.11 37.75
CA PRO A 217 -3.14 -17.66 36.41
C PRO A 217 -1.86 -18.36 35.92
N PRO A 218 -1.63 -18.39 34.59
CA PRO A 218 -0.44 -19.00 34.03
C PRO A 218 0.83 -18.34 34.57
N SER A 219 1.88 -19.13 34.79
CA SER A 219 3.17 -18.63 35.28
C SER A 219 4.26 -18.65 34.21
N ASP A 220 3.89 -18.98 32.97
CA ASP A 220 4.80 -19.13 31.83
C ASP A 220 5.45 -17.79 31.43
N VAL A 221 6.59 -17.90 30.74
CA VAL A 221 7.40 -16.73 30.33
C VAL A 221 6.59 -15.77 29.46
N LEU A 222 5.73 -16.30 28.58
CA LEU A 222 4.92 -15.47 27.69
C LEU A 222 3.86 -14.69 28.47
N PHE A 223 3.21 -15.30 29.46
CA PHE A 223 2.30 -14.59 30.36
C PHE A 223 3.01 -13.44 31.07
N ARG A 224 4.19 -13.68 31.65
CA ARG A 224 4.98 -12.64 32.34
C ARG A 224 5.39 -11.51 31.40
N PHE A 225 5.87 -11.84 30.20
CA PHE A 225 6.23 -10.85 29.18
C PHE A 225 5.03 -10.01 28.76
N ARG A 226 3.89 -10.65 28.43
CA ARG A 226 2.68 -9.98 27.97
C ARG A 226 2.06 -9.11 29.05
N THR A 227 2.14 -9.48 30.32
CA THR A 227 1.56 -8.70 31.42
C THR A 227 2.51 -7.65 31.98
N HIS A 228 3.78 -7.64 31.55
CA HIS A 228 4.77 -6.68 32.01
C HIS A 228 4.33 -5.23 31.71
N PRO A 229 4.40 -4.29 32.68
CA PRO A 229 3.95 -2.90 32.49
C PRO A 229 4.64 -2.20 31.32
N LEU A 230 5.94 -2.43 31.12
CA LEU A 230 6.67 -1.87 29.98
C LEU A 230 6.10 -2.36 28.63
N TYR A 231 5.81 -3.65 28.50
CA TYR A 231 5.22 -4.19 27.27
C TYR A 231 3.85 -3.56 27.00
N GLN A 232 2.99 -3.51 28.03
CA GLN A 232 1.66 -2.91 27.92
C GLN A 232 1.73 -1.41 27.57
N GLY A 233 2.63 -0.66 28.21
CA GLY A 233 2.88 0.76 27.95
C GLY A 233 3.36 1.02 26.52
N CYS A 234 4.40 0.30 26.07
CA CYS A 234 4.92 0.40 24.70
C CYS A 234 3.84 0.04 23.67
N PHE A 235 3.09 -1.04 23.89
CA PHE A 235 2.03 -1.46 22.97
C PHE A 235 0.88 -0.44 22.91
N LYS A 236 0.54 0.18 24.04
CA LYS A 236 -0.47 1.25 24.12
C LYS A 236 0.00 2.51 23.39
N LEU A 237 1.23 2.97 23.61
CA LEU A 237 1.81 4.11 22.90
C LEU A 237 1.81 3.88 21.38
N MET A 238 2.30 2.71 20.96
CA MET A 238 2.32 2.31 19.56
C MET A 238 0.93 2.35 18.93
N LYS A 239 -0.08 1.84 19.65
CA LYS A 239 -1.47 1.75 19.18
C LYS A 239 -2.18 3.10 19.10
N ARG A 240 -1.99 3.97 20.10
CA ARG A 240 -2.79 5.19 20.27
C ARG A 240 -2.14 6.42 19.62
N VAL A 241 -0.81 6.45 19.55
CA VAL A 241 -0.06 7.62 19.08
C VAL A 241 0.72 7.28 17.82
N VAL A 242 1.71 6.40 17.92
CA VAL A 242 2.68 6.21 16.82
C VAL A 242 2.01 5.76 15.52
N LEU A 243 1.23 4.67 15.55
CA LEU A 243 0.65 4.12 14.34
C LEU A 243 -0.40 5.06 13.68
N PRO A 244 -1.37 5.63 14.42
CA PRO A 244 -2.29 6.61 13.85
C PRO A 244 -1.59 7.87 13.31
N THR A 245 -0.58 8.39 14.02
CA THR A 245 0.15 9.58 13.57
C THR A 245 0.94 9.30 12.30
N VAL A 246 1.69 8.20 12.23
CA VAL A 246 2.46 7.83 11.03
C VAL A 246 1.54 7.63 9.84
N ILE A 247 0.45 6.85 10.00
CA ILE A 247 -0.52 6.64 8.91
C ILE A 247 -1.19 7.95 8.51
N GLY A 248 -1.58 8.79 9.48
CA GLY A 248 -2.21 10.09 9.24
C GLY A 248 -1.31 11.04 8.46
N VAL A 249 -0.03 11.13 8.82
CA VAL A 249 0.97 11.93 8.10
C VAL A 249 1.17 11.40 6.68
N LEU A 250 1.35 10.09 6.50
CA LEU A 250 1.52 9.49 5.17
C LEU A 250 0.28 9.71 4.29
N ALA A 251 -0.92 9.57 4.84
CA ALA A 251 -2.17 9.84 4.13
C ALA A 251 -2.32 11.32 3.76
N ALA A 252 -1.96 12.24 4.68
CA ALA A 252 -1.99 13.67 4.41
C ALA A 252 -0.99 14.07 3.30
N LEU A 253 0.22 13.51 3.32
CA LEU A 253 1.22 13.71 2.26
C LEU A 253 0.71 13.18 0.92
N ALA A 254 0.19 11.96 0.87
CA ALA A 254 -0.36 11.39 -0.35
C ALA A 254 -1.54 12.19 -0.92
N LEU A 255 -2.43 12.71 -0.06
CA LEU A 255 -3.51 13.60 -0.47
C LEU A 255 -2.98 14.92 -1.02
N LEU A 256 -2.01 15.54 -0.35
CA LEU A 256 -1.41 16.80 -0.77
C LEU A 256 -0.67 16.65 -2.11
N GLU A 257 0.11 15.59 -2.28
CA GLU A 257 0.79 15.26 -3.53
C GLU A 257 -0.21 14.96 -4.66
N GLY A 258 -1.28 14.19 -4.38
CA GLY A 258 -2.33 13.93 -5.35
C GLY A 258 -3.08 15.20 -5.80
N LEU A 259 -3.38 16.10 -4.87
CA LEU A 259 -3.96 17.41 -5.17
C LEU A 259 -2.99 18.28 -5.99
N SER A 260 -1.71 18.30 -5.61
CA SER A 260 -0.65 19.01 -6.33
C SER A 260 -0.55 18.56 -7.77
N GLN A 261 -0.49 17.24 -7.99
CA GLN A 261 -0.44 16.63 -9.31
C GLN A 261 -1.69 16.94 -10.13
N GLY A 262 -2.88 16.80 -9.53
CA GLY A 262 -4.16 17.10 -10.19
C GLY A 262 -4.24 18.56 -10.64
N LEU A 263 -3.85 19.50 -9.77
CA LEU A 263 -3.81 20.93 -10.10
C LEU A 263 -2.82 21.22 -11.23
N PHE A 264 -1.63 20.63 -11.20
CA PHE A 264 -0.66 20.80 -12.29
C PHE A 264 -1.20 20.24 -13.61
N SER A 265 -1.83 19.07 -13.60
CA SER A 265 -2.46 18.49 -14.80
C SER A 265 -3.57 19.38 -15.36
N MET A 266 -4.37 20.03 -14.50
CA MET A 266 -5.37 21.01 -14.92
C MET A 266 -4.73 22.25 -15.54
N MET A 267 -3.69 22.81 -14.91
CA MET A 267 -2.95 23.97 -15.43
C MET A 267 -2.30 23.67 -16.79
N SER A 268 -1.67 22.50 -16.91
CA SER A 268 -1.05 22.03 -18.15
C SER A 268 -2.10 21.85 -19.25
N SER A 269 -3.25 21.26 -18.92
CA SER A 269 -4.34 21.08 -19.89
C SER A 269 -4.97 22.40 -20.33
N ALA A 270 -5.03 23.40 -19.45
CA ALA A 270 -5.54 24.75 -19.75
C ALA A 270 -4.55 25.61 -20.57
N GLY A 271 -3.35 25.13 -20.88
CA GLY A 271 -2.33 25.89 -21.61
C GLY A 271 -1.56 26.90 -20.77
N LEU A 272 -1.56 26.76 -19.44
CA LEU A 272 -0.79 27.64 -18.53
C LEU A 272 0.68 27.22 -18.38
N VAL A 273 1.06 26.07 -18.94
CA VAL A 273 2.42 25.50 -18.82
C VAL A 273 3.18 25.57 -20.14
N CYS A 274 2.52 25.25 -21.26
CA CYS A 274 3.11 25.27 -22.59
C CYS A 274 2.81 26.59 -23.28
N SER A 275 3.84 27.24 -23.81
CA SER A 275 3.71 28.46 -24.62
C SER A 275 4.23 28.17 -26.02
N GLY A 276 3.37 28.32 -27.02
CA GLY A 276 3.73 28.07 -28.42
C GLY A 276 4.70 29.09 -28.99
N THR A 277 5.36 28.71 -30.08
CA THR A 277 6.24 29.61 -30.83
C THR A 277 5.41 30.70 -31.50
N ASN A 278 5.92 31.93 -31.49
CA ASN A 278 5.30 33.08 -32.15
C ASN A 278 6.30 33.72 -33.14
N PRO A 279 6.01 33.78 -34.45
CA PRO A 279 4.79 33.30 -35.12
C PRO A 279 4.65 31.77 -35.09
N LYS A 280 3.41 31.27 -35.22
CA LYS A 280 3.13 29.82 -35.19
C LYS A 280 3.89 29.11 -36.32
N PRO A 281 4.46 27.92 -36.06
CA PRO A 281 5.15 27.16 -37.08
C PRO A 281 4.22 26.74 -38.22
N GLN A 282 4.77 26.67 -39.42
CA GLN A 282 4.05 26.21 -40.62
C GLN A 282 4.57 24.86 -41.13
N LEU A 283 5.84 24.56 -40.88
CA LEU A 283 6.49 23.33 -41.31
C LEU A 283 6.26 22.22 -40.30
N ASP A 284 6.07 21.00 -40.79
CA ASP A 284 5.97 19.77 -40.00
C ASP A 284 7.32 19.05 -39.86
N ILE A 285 8.42 19.76 -40.13
CA ILE A 285 9.81 19.27 -40.12
C ILE A 285 10.65 20.09 -39.13
N LEU A 286 11.52 19.40 -38.40
CA LEU A 286 12.58 20.00 -37.59
C LEU A 286 13.90 19.27 -37.88
N GLU A 287 14.87 19.96 -38.49
CA GLU A 287 16.18 19.35 -38.79
C GLU A 287 17.16 19.45 -37.63
N LYS A 288 17.05 20.50 -36.80
CA LYS A 288 18.01 20.77 -35.73
C LYS A 288 17.41 21.57 -34.58
N GLY A 289 16.69 20.89 -33.68
CA GLY A 289 16.23 21.47 -32.43
C GLY A 289 17.18 21.21 -31.27
N HIS A 290 17.40 22.20 -30.43
CA HIS A 290 18.10 22.01 -29.15
C HIS A 290 17.06 22.00 -28.03
N PHE A 291 16.77 20.80 -27.50
CA PHE A 291 15.83 20.60 -26.41
C PHE A 291 16.58 20.61 -25.06
N PRO A 292 16.45 21.66 -24.24
CA PRO A 292 17.00 21.68 -22.89
C PRO A 292 16.05 20.97 -21.93
N ILE A 293 16.56 19.96 -21.24
CA ILE A 293 15.74 19.04 -20.41
C ILE A 293 15.17 19.67 -19.15
N ASN A 294 15.61 20.87 -18.78
CA ASN A 294 15.00 21.69 -17.73
C ASN A 294 13.73 22.42 -18.21
N SER A 295 13.30 22.23 -19.46
CA SER A 295 12.07 22.82 -19.96
C SER A 295 10.85 21.99 -19.56
N LEU A 296 9.88 22.63 -18.89
CA LEU A 296 8.57 22.02 -18.61
C LEU A 296 7.78 21.70 -19.88
N CYS A 297 8.01 22.48 -20.93
CA CYS A 297 7.36 22.34 -22.22
C CYS A 297 8.17 23.10 -23.28
N TRP A 298 9.18 22.43 -23.86
CA TRP A 298 10.00 23.03 -24.90
C TRP A 298 9.24 23.03 -26.23
N ALA A 299 9.02 24.21 -26.81
CA ALA A 299 8.37 24.39 -28.10
C ALA A 299 9.36 24.04 -29.22
N SER A 300 8.99 23.08 -30.07
CA SER A 300 9.90 22.57 -31.11
C SER A 300 9.93 23.41 -32.37
N ASN A 301 8.96 24.31 -32.55
CA ASN A 301 8.70 25.04 -33.80
C ASN A 301 8.37 24.11 -34.99
N ALA A 302 7.83 22.91 -34.73
CA ALA A 302 7.29 22.00 -35.74
C ALA A 302 5.77 21.85 -35.56
N MET A 303 5.00 22.09 -36.63
CA MET A 303 3.54 22.01 -36.67
C MET A 303 3.08 20.66 -37.21
N LEU A 304 2.65 19.77 -36.34
CA LEU A 304 2.21 18.42 -36.71
C LEU A 304 0.75 18.44 -37.17
N LYS A 305 0.43 17.50 -38.07
CA LYS A 305 -0.90 17.35 -38.68
C LYS A 305 -1.57 16.06 -38.25
N GLU A 306 -2.84 16.16 -37.88
CA GLU A 306 -3.68 15.03 -37.48
C GLU A 306 -3.64 13.89 -38.50
N GLY A 307 -3.56 12.66 -38.00
CA GLY A 307 -3.51 11.44 -38.82
C GLY A 307 -2.14 11.14 -39.43
N LYS A 308 -1.22 12.11 -39.52
CA LYS A 308 0.12 11.85 -40.06
C LYS A 308 1.03 11.16 -39.05
N ARG A 309 1.91 10.30 -39.58
CA ARG A 309 2.98 9.65 -38.82
C ARG A 309 4.25 10.50 -38.86
N TYR A 310 4.95 10.53 -37.74
CA TYR A 310 6.19 11.27 -37.56
C TYR A 310 7.23 10.41 -36.87
N GLN A 311 8.47 10.51 -37.34
CA GLN A 311 9.64 10.02 -36.64
C GLN A 311 10.27 11.19 -35.87
N ILE A 312 10.52 10.97 -34.59
CA ILE A 312 11.16 11.91 -33.67
C ILE A 312 12.46 11.27 -33.19
N THR A 313 13.59 11.90 -33.48
CA THR A 313 14.91 11.42 -33.06
C THR A 313 15.50 12.36 -32.03
N LEU A 314 15.94 11.80 -30.89
CA LEU A 314 16.63 12.51 -29.83
C LEU A 314 18.05 11.96 -29.69
N THR A 315 19.03 12.85 -29.74
CA THR A 315 20.45 12.52 -29.56
C THR A 315 21.06 13.37 -28.46
N ILE A 316 21.60 12.73 -27.43
CA ILE A 316 22.40 13.38 -26.38
C ILE A 316 23.83 13.53 -26.91
N ASP A 317 24.32 14.77 -27.01
CA ASP A 317 25.74 15.01 -27.31
C ASP A 317 26.58 14.49 -26.13
N GLY A 318 27.66 13.77 -26.42
CA GLY A 318 28.56 13.20 -25.40
C GLY A 318 29.15 14.22 -24.44
N LYS A 319 29.14 15.52 -24.79
CA LYS A 319 29.54 16.64 -23.93
C LYS A 319 28.43 17.10 -22.97
N ASP A 320 27.15 16.98 -23.34
CA ASP A 320 25.99 17.49 -22.62
C ASP A 320 25.15 16.37 -21.99
N LYS A 321 25.84 15.50 -21.25
CA LYS A 321 25.23 14.39 -20.50
C LYS A 321 24.06 14.89 -19.63
N TRP A 322 22.99 14.11 -19.57
CA TRP A 322 21.84 14.45 -18.75
C TRP A 322 22.08 14.13 -17.27
N HIS A 323 21.63 15.04 -16.42
CA HIS A 323 21.73 14.94 -14.96
C HIS A 323 20.44 15.45 -14.29
N ASP A 324 20.06 14.81 -13.19
CA ASP A 324 19.03 15.24 -12.23
C ASP A 324 19.71 15.51 -10.89
N GLY A 325 20.10 16.75 -10.62
CA GLY A 325 20.88 17.10 -9.44
C GLY A 325 22.13 16.23 -9.26
N ASN A 326 22.08 15.27 -8.33
CA ASN A 326 23.17 14.35 -7.99
C ASN A 326 23.09 12.98 -8.71
N VAL A 327 22.13 12.76 -9.61
CA VAL A 327 22.01 11.53 -10.40
C VAL A 327 22.64 11.78 -11.78
N PRO A 328 23.89 11.33 -12.02
CA PRO A 328 24.55 11.55 -13.31
C PRO A 328 24.22 10.45 -14.32
N LEU A 329 24.54 10.72 -15.59
CA LEU A 329 24.50 9.73 -16.69
C LEU A 329 23.10 9.13 -16.88
N ILE A 330 22.12 10.00 -17.06
CA ILE A 330 20.77 9.60 -17.44
C ILE A 330 20.70 9.47 -18.96
N GLY A 331 20.24 8.32 -19.44
CA GLY A 331 20.03 8.11 -20.87
C GLY A 331 18.64 8.54 -21.32
N VAL A 332 18.43 8.58 -22.63
CA VAL A 332 17.12 8.86 -23.27
C VAL A 332 16.02 7.87 -22.88
N GLY A 333 16.37 6.69 -22.34
CA GLY A 333 15.41 5.74 -21.79
C GLY A 333 14.85 6.12 -20.42
N GLY A 334 15.42 7.15 -19.78
CA GLY A 334 15.15 7.49 -18.39
C GLY A 334 15.73 6.46 -17.41
N PHE A 335 15.24 6.46 -16.18
CA PHE A 335 15.62 5.50 -15.15
C PHE A 335 14.45 5.09 -14.27
N LYS A 336 14.55 3.90 -13.68
CA LYS A 336 13.56 3.39 -12.71
C LYS A 336 14.13 3.54 -11.29
N TRP A 337 13.60 2.80 -10.33
CA TRP A 337 13.86 2.99 -8.90
C TRP A 337 15.33 2.72 -8.51
N GLU A 338 16.09 1.96 -9.31
CA GLU A 338 17.50 1.60 -9.05
C GLU A 338 18.48 2.78 -9.01
N LYS A 339 18.15 3.91 -9.66
CA LYS A 339 18.95 5.15 -9.63
C LYS A 339 18.32 6.26 -8.79
N MET A 340 17.15 6.03 -8.18
CA MET A 340 16.44 7.06 -7.41
C MET A 340 17.11 7.37 -6.08
N THR A 341 17.19 8.66 -5.74
CA THR A 341 17.64 9.13 -4.42
C THR A 341 16.47 9.19 -3.42
N LEU A 342 16.77 9.23 -2.11
CA LEU A 342 15.73 9.31 -1.05
C LEU A 342 14.68 10.42 -1.27
N PRO A 343 15.05 11.67 -1.65
CA PRO A 343 14.07 12.71 -1.94
C PRO A 343 13.13 12.41 -3.12
N MET A 344 13.58 11.63 -4.11
CA MET A 344 12.74 11.27 -5.26
C MET A 344 11.61 10.32 -4.87
N TYR A 345 11.83 9.47 -3.85
CA TYR A 345 10.79 8.62 -3.30
C TYR A 345 9.63 9.42 -2.70
N SER A 346 9.92 10.58 -2.08
CA SER A 346 8.89 11.49 -1.57
C SER A 346 8.21 12.34 -2.65
N ALA A 347 8.63 12.23 -3.91
CA ALA A 347 8.05 12.98 -5.04
C ALA A 347 7.35 12.07 -6.07
N LEU A 348 7.17 10.78 -5.75
CA LEU A 348 6.65 9.80 -6.71
C LEU A 348 5.24 10.11 -7.21
N LEU A 349 4.37 10.64 -6.35
CA LEU A 349 2.97 10.94 -6.73
C LEU A 349 2.83 12.27 -7.49
N ILE A 350 3.82 13.16 -7.38
CA ILE A 350 3.89 14.42 -8.16
C ILE A 350 4.72 14.28 -9.44
N ARG A 351 5.12 13.06 -9.82
CA ARG A 351 5.71 12.80 -11.14
C ARG A 351 4.66 12.98 -12.22
N ARG A 352 4.99 13.74 -13.27
CA ARG A 352 4.07 14.08 -14.37
C ARG A 352 3.36 12.85 -14.95
N HIS A 353 4.10 11.76 -15.19
CA HIS A 353 3.55 10.44 -15.50
C HIS A 353 4.04 9.39 -14.51
N VAL A 354 3.20 9.10 -13.50
CA VAL A 354 3.48 8.16 -12.41
C VAL A 354 3.79 6.74 -12.90
N SER A 355 3.31 6.31 -14.06
CA SER A 355 3.59 4.96 -14.59
C SER A 355 4.81 4.86 -15.51
N LYS A 356 5.44 5.98 -15.87
CA LYS A 356 6.57 6.00 -16.81
C LYS A 356 7.90 6.21 -16.07
N PRO A 357 9.04 5.71 -16.59
CA PRO A 357 10.35 5.95 -16.00
C PRO A 357 10.62 7.44 -15.77
N TRP A 358 11.42 7.74 -14.73
CA TRP A 358 11.90 9.09 -14.48
C TRP A 358 12.77 9.55 -15.65
N PHE A 359 12.70 10.83 -16.02
CA PHE A 359 13.38 11.42 -17.17
C PHE A 359 13.02 10.88 -18.56
N LYS A 360 12.04 9.98 -18.67
CA LYS A 360 11.59 9.51 -19.98
C LYS A 360 11.11 10.70 -20.84
N PRO A 361 11.61 10.88 -22.08
CA PRO A 361 11.12 11.92 -22.98
C PRO A 361 9.66 11.70 -23.34
N ILE A 362 8.89 12.79 -23.34
CA ILE A 362 7.47 12.79 -23.69
C ILE A 362 7.22 13.90 -24.69
N ALA A 363 6.57 13.52 -25.79
CA ALA A 363 6.06 14.46 -26.78
C ALA A 363 4.63 14.88 -26.44
N ARG A 364 4.30 16.13 -26.72
CA ARG A 364 2.95 16.68 -26.61
C ARG A 364 2.60 17.44 -27.87
N ILE A 365 1.35 17.35 -28.33
CA ILE A 365 0.88 18.13 -29.47
C ILE A 365 -0.13 19.18 -28.99
N GLY A 366 0.23 20.45 -29.21
CA GLY A 366 -0.60 21.61 -28.87
C GLY A 366 -0.36 22.18 -27.47
N GLU A 367 -0.61 23.49 -27.36
CA GLU A 367 -0.46 24.26 -26.11
C GLU A 367 -1.47 23.81 -25.04
N MET A 368 -2.69 23.46 -25.44
CA MET A 368 -3.79 23.03 -24.58
C MET A 368 -4.15 21.56 -24.77
N GLY A 369 -4.78 20.97 -23.76
CA GLY A 369 -5.21 19.56 -23.73
C GLY A 369 -4.15 18.62 -23.12
N SER A 370 -4.31 17.33 -23.37
CA SER A 370 -3.48 16.28 -22.78
C SER A 370 -2.98 15.27 -23.83
N ASP A 371 -2.75 15.75 -25.06
CA ASP A 371 -2.30 14.89 -26.15
C ASP A 371 -0.80 14.60 -26.02
N GLU A 372 -0.47 13.63 -25.17
CA GLU A 372 0.90 13.30 -24.77
C GLU A 372 1.29 11.88 -25.21
N TYR A 373 2.57 11.70 -25.55
CA TYR A 373 3.16 10.51 -26.14
C TYR A 373 4.49 10.20 -25.44
N PRO A 374 4.51 9.21 -24.52
CA PRO A 374 5.76 8.70 -23.99
C PRO A 374 6.58 8.08 -25.12
N LEU A 375 7.74 8.66 -25.43
CA LEU A 375 8.53 8.24 -26.58
C LEU A 375 9.22 6.89 -26.29
N ASN A 376 8.98 5.92 -27.16
CA ASN A 376 9.57 4.58 -27.09
C ASN A 376 10.46 4.36 -28.31
N PRO A 377 11.58 3.61 -28.19
CA PRO A 377 12.39 3.22 -29.35
C PRO A 377 11.55 2.44 -30.38
N SER A 378 11.55 2.85 -31.64
CA SER A 378 10.72 2.27 -32.71
C SER A 378 11.25 0.97 -33.31
N ASP A 379 12.55 0.67 -33.19
CA ASP A 379 13.18 -0.39 -34.00
C ASP A 379 13.73 -1.60 -33.22
N GLN A 380 13.66 -1.61 -31.88
CA GLN A 380 14.02 -2.73 -30.97
C GLN A 380 15.17 -3.65 -31.44
N SER A 381 16.19 -3.12 -32.10
CA SER A 381 17.38 -3.85 -32.54
C SER A 381 18.58 -3.02 -32.09
N ILE A 382 19.33 -3.45 -31.06
CA ILE A 382 20.51 -4.30 -31.23
C ILE A 382 20.89 -4.93 -29.86
N PRO A 383 21.35 -6.20 -29.85
CA PRO A 383 22.24 -6.72 -28.82
C PRO A 383 23.61 -6.04 -28.94
N GLY A 384 23.91 -5.13 -28.01
CA GLY A 384 25.15 -4.35 -27.93
C GLY A 384 25.08 -3.44 -26.69
N PRO A 385 26.18 -2.81 -26.24
CA PRO A 385 26.13 -1.92 -25.08
C PRO A 385 25.12 -0.80 -25.37
N LYS A 386 24.04 -0.75 -24.58
CA LYS A 386 22.96 0.25 -24.70
C LYS A 386 23.55 1.63 -24.98
N THR A 387 23.33 2.18 -26.16
CA THR A 387 23.69 3.59 -26.42
C THR A 387 22.63 4.44 -25.74
N ASP A 388 22.86 4.79 -24.48
CA ASP A 388 22.01 5.66 -23.63
C ASP A 388 21.77 7.07 -24.26
N THR A 389 22.34 7.36 -25.42
CA THR A 389 22.41 8.68 -26.04
C THR A 389 21.50 8.85 -27.26
N LEU A 390 20.90 7.80 -27.84
CA LEU A 390 20.06 7.90 -29.05
C LEU A 390 18.69 7.25 -28.85
N LEU A 391 17.63 7.97 -29.19
CA LEU A 391 16.26 7.50 -29.20
C LEU A 391 15.60 7.87 -30.54
N VAL A 392 15.10 6.87 -31.27
CA VAL A 392 14.26 7.06 -32.45
C VAL A 392 12.87 6.58 -32.08
N ALA A 393 11.87 7.46 -32.14
CA ALA A 393 10.50 7.15 -31.77
C ALA A 393 9.53 7.52 -32.89
N GLU A 394 8.46 6.75 -33.02
CA GLU A 394 7.41 7.04 -34.01
C GLU A 394 6.09 7.33 -33.30
N ILE A 395 5.39 8.35 -33.78
CA ILE A 395 4.05 8.72 -33.29
C ILE A 395 3.11 8.98 -34.46
N THR A 396 1.83 8.70 -34.25
CA THR A 396 0.74 9.19 -35.11
C THR A 396 0.07 10.36 -34.40
N ALA A 397 0.09 11.53 -35.02
CA ALA A 397 -0.51 12.73 -34.45
C ALA A 397 -2.05 12.57 -34.35
N ARG A 398 -2.60 12.74 -33.14
CA ARG A 398 -4.04 12.61 -32.86
C ARG A 398 -4.80 13.92 -33.09
N ARG A 399 -4.09 15.01 -33.36
CA ARG A 399 -4.62 16.35 -33.63
C ARG A 399 -3.58 17.21 -34.33
N ASP A 400 -4.04 18.33 -34.88
CA ASP A 400 -3.19 19.44 -35.32
C ASP A 400 -2.60 20.20 -34.12
N GLY A 401 -1.32 20.57 -34.21
CA GLY A 401 -0.67 21.45 -33.24
C GLY A 401 0.85 21.46 -33.31
N GLU A 402 1.46 22.45 -32.65
CA GLU A 402 2.91 22.46 -32.46
C GLU A 402 3.34 21.31 -31.55
N LEU A 403 4.46 20.67 -31.87
CA LEU A 403 5.09 19.65 -31.02
C LEU A 403 5.86 20.32 -29.89
N PHE A 404 5.65 19.81 -28.68
CA PHE A 404 6.41 20.14 -27.48
C PHE A 404 7.12 18.91 -26.93
N LEU A 405 8.27 19.10 -26.30
CA LEU A 405 9.00 18.04 -25.59
C LEU A 405 9.26 18.43 -24.13
N PHE A 406 9.25 17.43 -23.26
CA PHE A 406 9.71 17.54 -21.88
C PHE A 406 10.16 16.15 -21.38
N VAL A 407 10.88 16.11 -20.27
CA VAL A 407 11.28 14.85 -19.61
C VAL A 407 10.32 14.53 -18.46
N ASN A 408 10.06 13.25 -18.22
CA ASN A 408 9.13 12.84 -17.16
C ASN A 408 9.73 13.03 -15.76
N ASP A 409 9.44 14.16 -15.14
CA ASP A 409 9.94 14.53 -13.81
C ASP A 409 8.80 14.93 -12.86
N ALA A 410 9.12 15.17 -11.59
CA ALA A 410 8.25 15.78 -10.61
C ALA A 410 7.89 17.22 -10.99
N VAL A 411 6.65 17.60 -10.68
CA VAL A 411 6.09 18.92 -11.02
C VAL A 411 5.25 19.44 -9.87
N LEU A 412 5.25 20.76 -9.71
CA LEU A 412 4.43 21.46 -8.73
C LEU A 412 3.41 22.36 -9.45
N PRO A 413 2.23 22.64 -8.90
CA PRO A 413 1.24 23.56 -9.48
C PRO A 413 1.65 25.02 -9.24
N VAL A 414 2.86 25.39 -9.66
CA VAL A 414 3.47 26.70 -9.46
C VAL A 414 4.07 27.22 -10.78
N PRO A 415 4.32 28.53 -10.91
CA PRO A 415 4.96 29.10 -12.09
C PRO A 415 6.33 28.47 -12.39
N ARG A 416 6.78 28.55 -13.66
CA ARG A 416 8.06 27.99 -14.12
C ARG A 416 9.26 28.35 -13.22
N SER A 417 9.30 29.57 -12.69
CA SER A 417 10.40 30.06 -11.85
C SER A 417 10.56 29.34 -10.51
N TRP A 418 9.55 28.59 -10.06
CA TRP A 418 9.54 27.89 -8.76
C TRP A 418 9.54 26.36 -8.93
N GLN A 419 9.90 25.87 -10.11
CA GLN A 419 9.84 24.44 -10.46
C GLN A 419 11.17 23.77 -10.13
N MET A 420 11.41 23.63 -8.82
CA MET A 420 12.67 23.16 -8.27
C MET A 420 13.16 21.81 -8.84
N PHE A 421 12.24 20.92 -9.23
CA PHE A 421 12.55 19.61 -9.82
C PHE A 421 12.95 19.67 -11.30
N TYR A 422 12.63 20.76 -12.01
CA TYR A 422 13.15 20.97 -13.36
C TYR A 422 14.39 21.87 -13.35
N ASP A 423 14.53 22.73 -12.34
CA ASP A 423 15.67 23.64 -12.22
C ASP A 423 16.99 22.93 -11.92
N ASN A 424 16.94 21.76 -11.29
CA ASN A 424 18.11 20.91 -11.05
C ASN A 424 18.44 19.99 -12.25
N ASN A 425 17.67 20.04 -13.34
CA ASN A 425 17.93 19.26 -14.54
C ASN A 425 18.98 19.95 -15.42
N LYS A 426 19.98 19.19 -15.87
CA LYS A 426 21.07 19.71 -16.71
C LYS A 426 21.34 18.82 -17.90
N GLY A 427 21.46 19.43 -19.07
CA GLY A 427 21.75 18.76 -20.33
C GLY A 427 20.81 19.21 -21.44
N THR A 428 21.15 18.80 -22.66
CA THR A 428 20.38 19.09 -23.87
C THR A 428 20.33 17.84 -24.74
N ALA A 429 19.30 17.73 -25.57
CA ALA A 429 19.29 16.79 -26.69
C ALA A 429 19.10 17.53 -28.01
N LEU A 430 19.76 17.02 -29.04
CA LEU A 430 19.47 17.36 -30.42
C LEU A 430 18.20 16.63 -30.83
N VAL A 431 17.26 17.35 -31.44
CA VAL A 431 15.97 16.80 -31.85
C VAL A 431 15.81 16.97 -33.35
N THR A 432 15.40 15.91 -34.02
CA THR A 432 14.89 15.97 -35.39
C THR A 432 13.48 15.39 -35.47
N VAL A 433 12.67 15.93 -36.38
CA VAL A 433 11.29 15.52 -36.63
C VAL A 433 11.06 15.49 -38.13
N HIS A 434 10.59 14.36 -38.63
CA HIS A 434 10.25 14.19 -40.05
C HIS A 434 8.92 13.44 -40.19
N PRO A 435 8.04 13.85 -41.12
CA PRO A 435 6.88 13.06 -41.48
C PRO A 435 7.33 11.76 -42.14
N LEU A 436 6.73 10.64 -41.75
CA LEU A 436 6.90 9.36 -42.42
C LEU A 436 5.91 9.30 -43.58
N THR A 437 6.42 9.15 -44.80
CA THR A 437 5.59 8.84 -45.97
C THR A 437 5.01 7.44 -45.81
N GLU A 438 3.69 7.30 -45.93
CA GLU A 438 3.05 5.99 -46.08
C GLU A 438 3.57 5.36 -47.38
N GLU A 439 4.36 4.28 -47.29
CA GLU A 439 4.49 3.36 -48.40
C GLU A 439 3.11 2.74 -48.61
N ILE A 440 2.41 3.22 -49.65
CA ILE A 440 1.19 2.61 -50.17
C ILE A 440 1.61 1.22 -50.68
N TYR A 441 1.40 0.18 -49.88
CA TYR A 441 1.48 -1.22 -50.31
C TYR A 441 0.14 -1.70 -50.85
#